data_AF-A0A2T2VDK2-F1
#
_entry.id   AF-A0A2T2VDK2-F1
#
_cell.length_a   1.000
_cell.length_b   1.000
_cell.length_c   1.000
_cell.angle_alpha   90.00
_cell.angle_beta   90.00
_cell.angle_gamma   90.00
#
_symmetry.space_group_name_H-M   'P 1'
#
loop_
_entity.id
_entity.type
_entity.pdbx_description
1 polymer ?
#
loop_
_entity_poly.entity_id
_entity_poly.type
_entity_poly.pdbx_seq_one_letter_code
_entity_poly.pdbx_strand_id
1 'polypeptide(L)' 'MEKTVRKVPLHDQPSDASYWRDQPPQKRLAALEQIRREYHDWPDDAPPRLQRVYSVVERS' A
#
# COMPACT_ATOMS: atom_id res chain seq x y z
N MET A 1 -16.45 -16.63 -0.32
CA MET A 1 -16.32 -15.17 -0.12
C MET A 1 -16.66 -14.50 -1.44
N GLU A 2 -17.71 -13.69 -1.46
CA GLU A 2 -18.13 -12.98 -2.67
C GLU A 2 -17.29 -11.70 -2.80
N LYS A 3 -16.64 -11.49 -3.95
CA LYS A 3 -15.83 -10.31 -4.22
C LYS A 3 -16.62 -9.36 -5.13
N THR A 4 -17.03 -8.21 -4.59
CA THR A 4 -17.63 -7.15 -5.38
C THR A 4 -16.54 -6.36 -6.11
N VAL A 5 -16.66 -6.24 -7.43
CA VAL A 5 -15.72 -5.49 -8.27
C VAL A 5 -16.45 -4.39 -9.03
N ARG A 6 -15.83 -3.21 -9.15
CA ARG A 6 -16.30 -2.12 -10.01
C ARG A 6 -15.52 -2.17 -11.32
N LYS A 7 -16.21 -2.35 -12.44
CA LYS A 7 -15.60 -2.24 -13.77
C LYS A 7 -15.53 -0.77 -14.18
N VAL A 8 -14.37 -0.34 -14.65
CA VAL A 8 -14.14 1.01 -15.18
C VAL A 8 -13.41 0.91 -16.53
N PRO A 9 -13.67 1.81 -17.49
CA PRO A 9 -12.87 1.92 -18.71
C PRO A 9 -11.40 2.15 -18.37
N LEU A 10 -10.48 1.61 -19.17
CA LEU A 10 -9.03 1.71 -18.93
C LEU A 10 -8.56 3.17 -18.83
N HIS A 11 -9.14 4.05 -19.64
CA HIS A 11 -8.80 5.48 -19.68
C HIS A 11 -9.46 6.31 -18.57
N ASP A 12 -10.44 5.73 -17.87
CA ASP A 12 -11.16 6.38 -16.76
C ASP A 12 -10.78 5.75 -15.42
N GLN A 13 -9.64 5.07 -15.34
CA GLN A 13 -9.20 4.45 -14.10
C GLN A 13 -8.97 5.54 -13.04
N PRO A 14 -9.76 5.55 -11.95
CA PRO A 14 -9.62 6.57 -10.93
C PRO A 14 -8.31 6.34 -10.18
N SER A 15 -7.74 7.42 -9.67
CA SER A 15 -6.55 7.33 -8.82
C SER A 15 -6.88 6.57 -7.53
N ASP A 16 -6.18 5.47 -7.29
CA ASP A 16 -6.23 4.73 -6.02
C ASP A 16 -5.72 5.57 -4.84
N ALA A 17 -5.05 6.70 -5.11
CA ALA A 17 -4.50 7.58 -4.09
C ALA A 17 -5.58 8.15 -3.16
N SER A 18 -6.80 8.40 -3.65
CA SER A 18 -7.91 8.86 -2.79
C SER A 18 -8.31 7.77 -1.80
N TYR A 19 -8.56 6.55 -2.31
CA TYR A 19 -8.89 5.40 -1.47
C TYR A 19 -7.82 5.15 -0.39
N TRP A 20 -6.53 5.17 -0.76
CA TRP A 20 -5.44 4.94 0.19
C TRP A 20 -5.26 6.07 1.19
N ARG A 21 -5.54 7.33 0.82
CA ARG A 21 -5.51 8.45 1.78
C ARG A 21 -6.61 8.34 2.83
N ASP A 22 -7.76 7.79 2.46
CA ASP A 22 -8.90 7.59 3.37
C ASP A 22 -8.72 6.38 4.31
N GLN A 23 -7.78 5.48 4.03
CA GLN A 23 -7.54 4.32 4.91
C GLN A 23 -6.79 4.72 6.20
N PRO A 24 -7.09 4.06 7.34
CA PRO A 24 -6.32 4.22 8.57
C PRO A 24 -4.82 3.96 8.37
N PRO A 25 -3.93 4.69 9.05
CA PRO A 25 -2.48 4.52 8.91
C PRO A 25 -2.01 3.06 9.00
N GLN A 26 -2.56 2.29 9.94
CA GLN A 26 -2.22 0.89 10.19
C GLN A 26 -2.51 0.01 8.97
N LYS A 27 -3.66 0.20 8.32
CA LYS A 27 -4.05 -0.58 7.14
C LYS A 27 -3.14 -0.29 5.94
N ARG A 28 -2.74 0.97 5.78
CA ARG A 28 -1.79 1.37 4.72
C ARG A 28 -0.42 0.75 4.93
N LEU A 29 0.10 0.80 6.16
CA LEU A 29 1.40 0.22 6.50
C LEU A 29 1.40 -1.30 6.36
N ALA A 30 0.31 -1.98 6.75
CA ALA A 30 0.18 -3.42 6.58
C ALA A 30 0.17 -3.83 5.10
N ALA A 31 -0.55 -3.09 4.25
CA ALA A 31 -0.56 -3.30 2.81
C ALA A 31 0.82 -3.08 2.17
N LEU A 32 1.51 -2.00 2.57
CA LEU A 32 2.89 -1.72 2.14
C LEU A 32 3.83 -2.87 2.51
N GLU A 33 3.77 -3.34 3.76
CA GLU A 33 4.62 -4.43 4.23
C GLU A 33 4.32 -5.75 3.50
N GLN A 34 3.06 -6.00 3.13
CA GLN A 34 2.70 -7.15 2.30
C GLN A 34 3.35 -7.06 0.91
N ILE A 35 3.17 -5.95 0.20
CA ILE A 35 3.77 -5.72 -1.13
C ILE A 35 5.30 -5.89 -1.06
N ARG A 36 5.91 -5.36 0.00
CA ARG A 36 7.35 -5.42 0.22
C ARG A 36 7.85 -6.85 0.38
N ARG A 37 7.12 -7.71 1.11
CA ARG A 37 7.44 -9.15 1.23
C ARG A 37 7.28 -9.87 -0.09
N GLU A 38 6.19 -9.63 -0.81
CA GLU A 38 5.90 -10.26 -2.11
C GLU A 38 6.94 -9.89 -3.18
N TYR A 39 7.40 -8.64 -3.18
CA TYR A 39 8.35 -8.15 -4.17
C TYR A 39 9.78 -8.64 -3.94
N HIS A 40 10.21 -8.70 -2.67
CA HIS A 40 11.61 -8.94 -2.36
C HIS A 40 12.00 -10.42 -2.19
N ASP A 41 11.03 -11.34 -2.13
CA ASP A 41 11.21 -12.80 -2.02
C ASP A 41 12.40 -13.20 -1.14
N TRP A 42 12.38 -12.73 0.10
CA TRP A 42 13.55 -12.82 0.96
C TRP A 42 13.84 -14.27 1.38
N PRO A 43 15.10 -14.73 1.25
CA PRO A 43 15.48 -16.10 1.55
C PRO A 43 15.60 -16.38 3.05
N ASP A 44 15.74 -15.34 3.89
CA ASP A 44 16.02 -15.47 5.32
C ASP A 44 14.76 -15.39 6.19
N ASP A 45 14.80 -16.11 7.32
CA ASP A 45 13.75 -16.15 8.34
C ASP A 45 13.51 -14.79 9.06
N ALA A 46 14.42 -13.82 8.87
CA ALA A 46 14.39 -12.51 9.53
C ALA A 46 14.31 -11.34 8.53
N PRO A 47 13.19 -11.21 7.80
CA PRO A 47 12.99 -10.17 6.81
C PRO A 47 13.05 -8.75 7.46
N PRO A 48 13.92 -7.81 7.00
CA PRO A 48 13.93 -6.43 7.50
C PRO A 48 12.56 -5.76 7.47
N ARG A 49 12.14 -5.01 8.48
CA ARG A 49 10.80 -4.36 8.50
C ARG A 49 10.90 -2.86 8.24
N LEU A 50 9.75 -2.21 8.00
CA LEU A 50 9.66 -0.75 8.02
C LEU A 50 10.16 -0.21 9.37
N GLN A 51 11.31 0.47 9.34
CA GLN A 51 11.97 0.91 10.57
C GLN A 51 11.35 2.17 11.16
N ARG A 52 10.98 3.14 10.31
CA ARG A 52 10.48 4.45 10.75
C ARG A 52 9.46 5.01 9.76
N VAL A 53 8.44 5.70 10.28
CA VAL A 53 7.42 6.39 9.49
C VAL A 53 7.51 7.88 9.82
N TYR A 54 7.69 8.71 8.79
CA TYR A 54 7.82 10.16 8.92
C TYR A 54 6.75 10.88 8.11
N SER A 55 6.31 12.04 8.59
CA SER A 55 5.48 12.98 7.84
C SER A 55 6.37 14.04 7.18
N VAL A 56 6.17 14.27 5.88
CA VAL A 56 6.81 15.40 5.18
C VAL A 56 6.04 16.67 5.53
N VAL A 57 6.68 17.59 6.26
CA VAL A 57 6.07 18.84 6.73
C VAL A 57 6.24 20.01 5.76
N GLU A 58 7.20 19.92 4.83
CA GLU A 58 7.50 20.96 3.84
C GLU A 58 7.89 20.30 2.52
N ARG A 59 7.37 20.83 1.40
CA ARG A 59 7.72 20.41 0.04
C ARG A 59 8.12 21.66 -0.74
N SER A 60 9.39 21.75 -1.10
CA SER A 60 9.97 22.79 -1.97
C SER A 60 9.54 22.61 -3.42
#